data_AF-A0A7K9HMS4-F1
#
_entry.id   AF-A0A7K9HMS4-F1
#
_cell.length_a   1.000
_cell.length_b   1.000
_cell.length_c   1.000
_cell.angle_alpha   90.00
_cell.angle_beta   90.00
_cell.angle_gamma   90.00
#
_symmetry.space_group_name_H-M   'P 1'
#
loop_
_entity.id
_entity.type
_entity.pdbx_description
1 polymer ?
#
loop_
_entity_poly.entity_id
_entity_poly.type
_entity_poly.pdbx_seq_one_letter_code
_entity_poly.pdbx_strand_id
1 'polypeptide(L)'
;GTLQLPLPVQAALAPLARLLVYSMVPSGEVIASSADFQVERCLPNKVKLGFAAKEGLPGSSTLLQLQTSPGSLCALRAVDKSVLLMKPEDELSPSSLFDLLPLKEIRGYSFKHYHLEEDNVNPCVPLDNLLLNGFVYMPISPDGEGDAYEILKDLGLKVFTSSKIHKPEICQQYPGPLMERSYSGSIPALSLLEDFEDELLEHVLDGSAVETTRKYFPETWIWELLPADSEGNAALEVTIPDTITEWKANAFCTSADTGFGLSPTVSLRAFQPFFVELTMPYSVVRGESFPLKATVFSYLPACLRVSNS
;
A
#
# COMPACT_ATOMS: atom_id res chain seq x y z
N GLY A 1 35.75 21.91 -0.22
CA GLY A 1 35.47 21.17 -1.47
C GLY A 1 34.17 20.42 -1.31
N THR A 2 33.60 19.89 -2.39
CA THR A 2 32.30 19.22 -2.38
C THR A 2 32.47 17.74 -2.67
N LEU A 3 31.89 16.88 -1.84
CA LEU A 3 31.77 15.44 -2.12
C LEU A 3 30.45 15.17 -2.84
N GLN A 4 30.48 14.34 -3.88
CA GLN A 4 29.28 13.90 -4.61
C GLN A 4 29.31 12.37 -4.71
N LEU A 5 28.21 11.72 -4.35
CA LEU A 5 28.07 10.26 -4.33
C LEU A 5 26.78 9.89 -5.10
N PRO A 6 26.88 9.23 -6.27
CA PRO A 6 25.70 8.81 -7.02
C PRO A 6 25.06 7.57 -6.35
N LEU A 7 23.78 7.68 -5.99
CA LEU A 7 23.00 6.59 -5.39
C LEU A 7 21.90 6.14 -6.37
N PRO A 8 22.01 4.95 -6.99
CA PRO A 8 20.98 4.45 -7.90
C PRO A 8 19.76 3.96 -7.10
N VAL A 9 18.62 4.63 -7.27
CA VAL A 9 17.37 4.25 -6.59
C VAL A 9 16.84 2.93 -7.18
N GLN A 10 16.54 1.96 -6.31
CA GLN A 10 16.04 0.64 -6.68
C GLN A 10 14.83 0.25 -5.82
N ALA A 11 14.02 -0.70 -6.29
CA ALA A 11 12.83 -1.18 -5.56
C ALA A 11 13.14 -1.70 -4.14
N ALA A 12 14.34 -2.27 -3.93
CA ALA A 12 14.82 -2.75 -2.63
C ALA A 12 15.07 -1.62 -1.59
N LEU A 13 15.01 -0.35 -1.99
CA LEU A 13 15.15 0.81 -1.11
C LEU A 13 13.79 1.40 -0.68
N ALA A 14 12.67 0.83 -1.14
CA ALA A 14 11.33 1.26 -0.74
C ALA A 14 10.92 0.66 0.62
N PRO A 15 10.15 1.39 1.46
CA PRO A 15 9.62 2.74 1.25
C PRO A 15 10.54 3.87 1.76
N LEU A 16 11.63 3.54 2.46
CA LEU A 16 12.51 4.49 3.13
C LEU A 16 13.96 4.06 2.97
N ALA A 17 14.77 4.88 2.31
CA ALA A 17 16.21 4.72 2.24
C ALA A 17 16.87 5.66 3.26
N ARG A 18 17.63 5.11 4.20
CA ARG A 18 18.48 5.89 5.10
C ARG A 18 19.92 5.84 4.67
N LEU A 19 20.57 7.00 4.60
CA LEU A 19 21.99 7.13 4.33
C LEU A 19 22.72 7.55 5.61
N LEU A 20 23.80 6.85 5.94
CA LEU A 20 24.78 7.24 6.94
C LEU A 20 26.07 7.67 6.24
N VAL A 21 26.58 8.85 6.58
CA VAL A 21 27.94 9.28 6.24
C VAL A 21 28.69 9.52 7.55
N TYR A 22 29.86 8.91 7.70
CA TYR A 22 30.72 9.12 8.85
C TYR A 22 32.19 9.23 8.45
N SER A 23 32.99 9.86 9.30
CA SER A 23 34.42 10.01 9.17
C SER A 23 35.09 9.91 10.53
N MET A 24 36.29 9.33 10.57
CA MET A 24 37.11 9.24 11.78
C MET A 24 38.28 10.22 11.66
N VAL A 25 38.36 11.17 12.58
CA VAL A 25 39.47 12.15 12.63
C VAL A 25 40.66 11.60 13.44
N PRO A 26 41.90 12.08 13.21
CA PRO A 26 43.09 11.55 13.89
C PRO A 26 43.11 11.67 15.42
N SER A 27 42.20 12.43 16.03
CA SER A 27 41.95 12.47 17.48
C SER A 27 41.27 11.21 18.03
N GLY A 28 40.86 10.28 17.17
CA GLY A 28 40.10 9.08 17.52
C GLY A 28 38.60 9.33 17.71
N GLU A 29 38.10 10.47 17.24
CA GLU A 29 36.71 10.92 17.32
C GLU A 29 35.97 10.64 16.00
N VAL A 30 34.67 10.35 16.09
CA VAL A 30 33.81 10.07 14.93
C VAL A 30 32.88 11.25 14.68
N ILE A 31 32.90 11.77 13.45
CA ILE A 31 31.93 12.76 12.96
C ILE A 31 30.96 12.00 12.06
N ALA A 32 29.66 12.04 12.39
CA ALA A 32 28.60 11.33 11.65
C ALA A 32 27.48 12.28 11.22
N SER A 33 26.73 11.88 10.19
CA SER A 33 25.52 12.54 9.71
C SER A 33 24.62 11.52 9.01
N SER A 34 23.32 11.57 9.28
CA SER A 34 22.30 10.73 8.63
C SER A 34 21.35 11.56 7.77
N ALA A 35 20.73 10.92 6.77
CA ALA A 35 19.66 11.51 5.97
C ALA A 35 18.63 10.45 5.55
N ASP A 36 17.35 10.76 5.75
CA ASP A 36 16.22 9.90 5.42
C ASP A 36 15.59 10.33 4.08
N PHE A 37 15.56 9.42 3.11
CA PHE A 37 14.99 9.63 1.78
C PHE A 37 13.74 8.76 1.61
N GLN A 38 12.58 9.40 1.48
CA GLN A 38 11.33 8.72 1.14
C GLN A 38 11.42 8.18 -0.30
N VAL A 39 11.23 6.87 -0.48
CA VAL A 39 11.32 6.18 -1.77
C VAL A 39 9.94 5.69 -2.16
N GLU A 40 9.57 5.87 -3.43
CA GLU A 40 8.29 5.39 -3.96
C GLU A 40 8.13 3.88 -3.72
N ARG A 41 6.91 3.43 -3.38
CA ARG A 41 6.52 2.04 -3.05
C ARG A 41 6.55 1.12 -4.28
N CYS A 42 7.73 1.03 -4.88
CA CYS A 42 8.02 0.29 -6.09
C CYS A 42 8.12 -1.22 -5.81
N LEU A 43 7.27 -2.01 -6.46
CA LEU A 43 7.43 -3.46 -6.49
C LEU A 43 8.54 -3.88 -7.49
N PRO A 44 9.40 -4.86 -7.17
CA PRO A 44 10.48 -5.31 -8.03
C PRO A 44 9.98 -6.01 -9.31
N ASN A 45 9.10 -7.00 -9.20
CA ASN A 45 8.49 -7.65 -10.36
C ASN A 45 7.53 -6.69 -11.09
N LYS A 46 7.81 -6.37 -12.36
CA LYS A 46 7.03 -5.39 -13.14
C LYS A 46 5.93 -6.08 -13.93
N VAL A 47 4.71 -6.06 -13.39
CA VAL A 47 3.52 -6.65 -14.03
C VAL A 47 2.80 -5.61 -14.88
N LYS A 48 2.46 -5.98 -16.12
CA LYS A 48 1.55 -5.26 -17.00
C LYS A 48 0.44 -6.21 -17.43
N LEU A 49 -0.80 -5.77 -17.30
CA LEU A 49 -1.98 -6.45 -17.81
C LEU A 49 -2.59 -5.59 -18.93
N GLY A 50 -3.28 -6.17 -19.90
CA GLY A 50 -4.00 -5.42 -20.92
C GLY A 50 -4.89 -6.29 -21.81
N PHE A 51 -6.07 -5.81 -22.14
CA PHE A 51 -6.93 -6.44 -23.16
C PHE A 51 -6.51 -5.98 -24.57
N ALA A 52 -6.54 -6.91 -25.54
CA ALA A 52 -6.21 -6.60 -26.93
C ALA A 52 -7.18 -5.59 -27.58
N ALA A 53 -8.44 -5.55 -27.12
CA ALA A 53 -9.42 -4.53 -27.42
C ALA A 53 -9.88 -3.83 -26.13
N LYS A 54 -10.23 -2.54 -26.19
CA LYS A 54 -10.74 -1.76 -25.04
C LYS A 54 -12.26 -1.75 -24.92
N GLU A 55 -12.94 -2.09 -26.01
CA GLU A 55 -14.40 -2.22 -26.09
C GLU A 55 -14.70 -3.50 -26.89
N GLY A 56 -15.78 -4.20 -26.54
CA GLY A 56 -16.18 -5.44 -27.21
C GLY A 56 -17.67 -5.74 -27.02
N LEU A 57 -18.20 -6.60 -27.90
CA LEU A 57 -19.59 -7.04 -27.81
C LEU A 57 -19.72 -8.11 -26.69
N PRO A 58 -20.80 -8.09 -25.91
CA PRO A 58 -21.15 -9.19 -24.99
C PRO A 58 -21.25 -10.52 -25.73
N GLY A 59 -20.77 -11.59 -25.09
CA GLY A 59 -20.68 -12.92 -25.70
C GLY A 59 -19.59 -13.07 -26.78
N SER A 60 -18.80 -12.03 -27.10
CA SER A 60 -17.66 -12.16 -28.02
C SER A 60 -16.36 -12.52 -27.28
N SER A 61 -15.42 -13.18 -27.97
CA SER A 61 -14.10 -13.50 -27.42
C SER A 61 -13.19 -12.27 -27.41
N THR A 62 -12.35 -12.16 -26.38
CA THR A 62 -11.25 -11.18 -26.28
C THR A 62 -10.00 -11.83 -25.69
N LEU A 63 -8.84 -11.24 -25.95
CA LEU A 63 -7.55 -11.72 -25.47
C LEU A 63 -7.05 -10.81 -24.34
N LEU A 64 -6.87 -11.39 -23.15
CA LEU A 64 -6.20 -10.76 -22.02
C LEU A 64 -4.71 -11.11 -22.07
N GLN A 65 -3.85 -10.11 -22.19
CA GLN A 65 -2.40 -10.25 -22.30
C GLN A 65 -1.71 -9.81 -21.00
N LEU A 66 -0.66 -10.53 -20.63
CA LEU A 66 0.09 -10.37 -19.40
C LEU A 66 1.59 -10.34 -19.72
N GLN A 67 2.32 -9.39 -19.13
CA GLN A 67 3.78 -9.32 -19.15
C GLN A 67 4.29 -9.12 -17.72
N THR A 68 5.26 -9.93 -17.32
CA THR A 68 5.84 -10.00 -15.97
C THR A 68 7.28 -10.51 -16.05
N SER A 69 7.87 -10.97 -14.94
CA SER A 69 9.18 -11.63 -14.96
C SER A 69 9.04 -13.09 -15.42
N PRO A 70 10.03 -13.65 -16.15
CA PRO A 70 10.03 -15.07 -16.55
C PRO A 70 9.68 -16.03 -15.42
N GLY A 71 8.86 -17.04 -15.73
CA GLY A 71 8.45 -18.08 -14.77
C GLY A 71 7.64 -17.60 -13.57
N SER A 72 7.12 -16.36 -13.56
CA SER A 72 6.21 -15.90 -12.51
C SER A 72 4.90 -16.68 -12.53
N LEU A 73 4.31 -16.97 -11.37
CA LEU A 73 2.91 -17.38 -11.27
C LEU A 73 2.05 -16.14 -10.98
N CYS A 74 0.98 -15.93 -11.74
CA CYS A 74 0.14 -14.75 -11.62
C CYS A 74 -1.32 -15.11 -11.34
N ALA A 75 -1.93 -14.38 -10.41
CA ALA A 75 -3.37 -14.40 -10.19
C ALA A 75 -4.02 -13.25 -10.97
N LEU A 76 -5.03 -13.58 -11.77
CA LEU A 76 -5.83 -12.66 -12.58
C LEU A 76 -7.22 -12.50 -11.93
N ARG A 77 -7.65 -11.26 -11.68
CA ARG A 77 -9.06 -10.97 -11.37
C ARG A 77 -9.68 -9.99 -12.37
N ALA A 78 -10.95 -10.19 -12.68
CA ALA A 78 -11.79 -9.19 -13.34
C ALA A 78 -13.19 -9.17 -12.72
N VAL A 79 -13.67 -7.98 -12.37
CA VAL A 79 -14.96 -7.74 -11.69
C VAL A 79 -15.73 -6.63 -12.40
N ASP A 80 -17.04 -6.59 -12.20
CA ASP A 80 -17.86 -5.45 -12.61
C ASP A 80 -17.43 -4.19 -11.82
N LYS A 81 -17.44 -3.04 -12.49
CA LYS A 81 -17.25 -1.73 -11.87
C LYS A 81 -18.28 -1.44 -10.77
N SER A 82 -19.50 -1.99 -10.84
CA SER A 82 -20.50 -1.89 -9.78
C SER A 82 -19.96 -2.42 -8.44
N VAL A 83 -19.30 -3.58 -8.44
CA VAL A 83 -18.69 -4.21 -7.25
C VAL A 83 -17.64 -3.30 -6.62
N LEU A 84 -16.75 -2.71 -7.44
CA LEU A 84 -15.71 -1.79 -6.95
C LEU A 84 -16.25 -0.44 -6.46
N LEU A 85 -17.45 -0.03 -6.89
CA LEU A 85 -18.13 1.15 -6.35
C LEU A 85 -18.77 0.88 -4.98
N MET A 86 -19.00 -0.38 -4.60
CA MET A 86 -19.53 -0.73 -3.27
C MET A 86 -18.44 -0.73 -2.17
N LYS A 87 -17.20 -1.12 -2.50
CA LYS A 87 -16.05 -1.18 -1.57
C LYS A 87 -14.70 -0.87 -2.24
N PRO A 88 -14.40 0.40 -2.52
CA PRO A 88 -13.11 0.79 -3.11
C PRO A 88 -11.92 0.58 -2.15
N GLU A 89 -12.13 0.61 -0.83
CA GLU A 89 -11.09 0.43 0.19
C GLU A 89 -10.47 -0.98 0.24
N ASP A 90 -11.17 -2.00 -0.29
CA ASP A 90 -10.67 -3.38 -0.38
C ASP A 90 -9.78 -3.62 -1.64
N GLU A 91 -9.47 -2.60 -2.45
CA GLU A 91 -8.51 -2.74 -3.56
C GLU A 91 -7.06 -2.91 -3.06
N LEU A 92 -6.42 -4.01 -3.48
CA LEU A 92 -5.02 -4.26 -3.20
C LEU A 92 -4.13 -3.21 -3.89
N SER A 93 -3.47 -2.37 -3.10
CA SER A 93 -2.55 -1.34 -3.59
C SER A 93 -1.11 -1.57 -3.12
N PRO A 94 -0.09 -0.96 -3.75
CA PRO A 94 1.29 -0.98 -3.24
C PRO A 94 1.37 -0.42 -1.81
N SER A 95 0.60 0.62 -1.50
CA SER A 95 0.40 1.12 -0.13
C SER A 95 -0.01 -0.01 0.81
N SER A 96 -1.14 -0.68 0.54
CA SER A 96 -1.67 -1.78 1.36
C SER A 96 -0.63 -2.89 1.58
N LEU A 97 0.13 -3.25 0.54
CA LEU A 97 1.19 -4.28 0.60
C LEU A 97 2.38 -3.87 1.47
N PHE A 98 2.94 -2.67 1.26
CA PHE A 98 4.01 -2.14 2.11
C PHE A 98 3.52 -1.88 3.55
N ASP A 99 2.22 -1.63 3.73
CA ASP A 99 1.64 -1.38 5.05
C ASP A 99 1.40 -2.64 5.90
N LEU A 100 1.39 -3.83 5.28
CA LEU A 100 1.44 -5.14 5.95
C LEU A 100 2.83 -5.53 6.47
N LEU A 101 3.90 -4.81 6.11
CA LEU A 101 5.25 -5.12 6.58
C LEU A 101 5.36 -4.86 8.10
N PRO A 102 5.76 -5.86 8.92
CA PRO A 102 5.76 -5.75 10.38
C PRO A 102 6.88 -4.86 10.94
N LEU A 103 7.90 -4.57 10.12
CA LEU A 103 9.03 -3.69 10.41
C LEU A 103 9.29 -2.83 9.18
N LYS A 104 8.67 -1.65 9.13
CA LYS A 104 8.86 -0.63 8.07
C LYS A 104 10.05 0.27 8.37
N GLU A 105 10.36 0.44 9.65
CA GLU A 105 11.36 1.33 10.18
C GLU A 105 11.88 0.79 11.52
N ILE A 106 13.15 1.01 11.82
CA ILE A 106 13.76 0.79 13.14
C ILE A 106 14.26 2.15 13.64
N ARG A 107 13.95 2.52 14.88
CA ARG A 107 14.47 3.74 15.53
C ARG A 107 14.90 3.41 16.96
N GLY A 108 16.10 3.87 17.35
CA GLY A 108 16.66 3.58 18.66
C GLY A 108 16.92 2.10 18.89
N TYR A 109 17.07 1.73 20.16
CA TYR A 109 17.24 0.35 20.62
C TYR A 109 15.97 -0.21 21.30
N SER A 110 14.82 0.39 21.04
CA SER A 110 13.52 0.01 21.61
C SER A 110 12.75 -0.91 20.65
N PHE A 111 12.61 -2.19 20.99
CA PHE A 111 11.85 -3.16 20.20
C PHE A 111 10.74 -3.83 21.04
N LYS A 112 9.48 -3.49 20.72
CA LYS A 112 8.27 -3.90 21.45
C LYS A 112 8.31 -3.51 22.93
N HIS A 113 8.76 -4.41 23.79
CA HIS A 113 8.89 -4.21 25.24
C HIS A 113 10.35 -4.30 25.73
N TYR A 114 11.30 -4.52 24.82
CA TYR A 114 12.72 -4.58 25.12
C TYR A 114 13.35 -3.23 24.87
N HIS A 115 13.88 -2.62 25.93
CA HIS A 115 14.84 -1.52 25.83
C HIS A 115 16.24 -2.16 25.79
N LEU A 116 16.91 -2.09 24.64
CA LEU A 116 18.22 -2.71 24.41
C LEU A 116 19.37 -1.71 24.48
N GLU A 117 19.13 -0.49 24.93
CA GLU A 117 20.20 0.46 25.25
C GLU A 117 20.98 -0.03 26.48
N GLU A 118 22.29 0.18 26.48
CA GLU A 118 23.21 -0.18 27.55
C GLU A 118 23.64 1.10 28.28
N ASP A 119 23.79 1.05 29.61
CA ASP A 119 24.19 2.22 30.40
C ASP A 119 25.53 2.79 29.91
N ASN A 120 25.65 4.12 29.85
CA ASN A 120 26.89 4.76 29.43
C ASN A 120 27.98 4.60 30.50
N VAL A 121 28.79 3.54 30.39
CA VAL A 121 29.87 3.23 31.36
C VAL A 121 31.10 4.14 31.22
N ASN A 122 31.07 5.15 30.34
CA ASN A 122 32.15 6.13 30.24
C ASN A 122 32.15 7.06 31.47
N PRO A 123 33.31 7.32 32.10
CA PRO A 123 33.37 8.21 33.25
C PRO A 123 33.01 9.64 32.84
N CYS A 124 32.09 10.27 33.58
CA CYS A 124 31.77 11.67 33.40
C CYS A 124 33.01 12.56 33.64
N VAL A 125 33.07 13.68 32.91
CA VAL A 125 34.18 14.64 33.00
C VAL A 125 33.87 15.63 34.14
N PRO A 126 34.80 15.83 35.10
CA PRO A 126 34.63 16.84 36.15
C PRO A 126 34.73 18.25 35.55
N LEU A 127 33.86 19.15 36.00
CA LEU A 127 33.78 20.51 35.48
C LEU A 127 34.78 21.45 36.17
N ASP A 128 36.08 21.25 35.91
CA ASP A 128 37.12 22.12 36.43
C ASP A 128 37.07 23.51 35.77
N ASN A 129 36.96 24.55 36.60
CA ASN A 129 36.92 25.95 36.17
C ASN A 129 38.25 26.38 35.51
N LEU A 130 38.20 26.67 34.21
CA LEU A 130 39.39 27.06 33.45
C LEU A 130 39.74 28.54 33.72
N LEU A 131 40.78 28.74 34.54
CA LEU A 131 41.38 30.06 34.79
C LEU A 131 42.34 30.44 33.65
N LEU A 132 41.89 31.31 32.75
CA LEU A 132 42.66 31.82 31.62
C LEU A 132 42.74 33.35 31.69
N ASN A 133 43.96 33.89 31.77
CA ASN A 133 44.24 35.34 31.85
C ASN A 133 43.46 36.09 32.93
N GLY A 134 43.13 35.43 34.06
CA GLY A 134 42.37 36.00 35.17
C GLY A 134 40.84 35.91 35.01
N PHE A 135 40.33 35.41 33.89
CA PHE A 135 38.92 35.10 33.70
C PHE A 135 38.65 33.61 34.02
N VAL A 136 37.48 33.35 34.61
CA VAL A 136 36.99 31.98 34.85
C VAL A 136 36.08 31.60 33.70
N TYR A 137 36.47 30.57 32.95
CA TYR A 137 35.64 29.96 31.92
C TYR A 137 34.98 28.70 32.49
N MET A 138 33.66 28.73 32.57
CA MET A 138 32.82 27.56 32.86
C MET A 138 32.49 26.89 31.51
N PRO A 139 32.86 25.61 31.28
CA PRO A 139 32.42 24.90 30.09
C PRO A 139 30.90 24.69 30.14
N ILE A 140 30.20 25.12 29.10
CA ILE A 140 28.77 24.83 28.92
C ILE A 140 28.69 23.62 27.98
N SER A 141 28.06 22.53 28.43
CA SER A 141 27.50 21.55 27.49
C SER A 141 26.22 22.15 26.94
N PRO A 142 26.12 22.46 25.63
CA PRO A 142 24.87 22.92 25.05
C PRO A 142 23.82 21.79 25.09
N ASP A 143 22.76 22.02 25.85
CA ASP A 143 21.60 21.11 25.88
C ASP A 143 20.99 21.00 24.48
N GLY A 144 20.89 19.77 23.97
CA GLY A 144 20.34 19.48 22.64
C GLY A 144 21.36 19.22 21.53
N GLU A 145 22.68 19.39 21.74
CA GLU A 145 23.65 18.85 20.79
C GLU A 145 23.69 17.32 20.87
N GLY A 146 23.35 16.66 19.76
CA GLY A 146 23.49 15.21 19.57
C GLY A 146 24.92 14.83 19.15
N ASP A 147 25.31 13.59 19.41
CA ASP A 147 26.63 13.05 19.07
C ASP A 147 26.53 11.95 17.99
N ALA A 148 27.68 11.34 17.65
CA ALA A 148 27.71 10.27 16.66
C ALA A 148 27.01 9.00 17.16
N TYR A 149 26.92 8.76 18.48
CA TYR A 149 26.18 7.65 19.05
C TYR A 149 24.67 7.81 18.85
N GLU A 150 24.09 8.98 19.13
CA GLU A 150 22.65 9.23 18.91
C GLU A 150 22.26 9.11 17.42
N ILE A 151 23.14 9.52 16.50
CA ILE A 151 22.94 9.33 15.05
C ILE A 151 22.92 7.84 14.68
N LEU A 152 23.83 7.02 15.24
CA LEU A 152 23.86 5.58 15.01
C LEU A 152 22.65 4.87 15.66
N LYS A 153 22.21 5.38 16.82
CA LYS A 153 21.05 4.91 17.59
C LYS A 153 19.72 5.18 16.87
N ASP A 154 19.45 6.37 16.33
CA ASP A 154 18.23 6.62 15.53
C ASP A 154 18.19 5.75 14.26
N LEU A 155 19.34 5.44 13.67
CA LEU A 155 19.46 4.46 12.59
C LEU A 155 19.22 3.01 13.02
N GLY A 156 19.18 2.71 14.32
CA GLY A 156 19.01 1.36 14.89
C GLY A 156 20.27 0.51 14.91
N LEU A 157 21.46 1.13 14.78
CA LEU A 157 22.74 0.44 14.56
C LEU A 157 23.59 0.42 15.85
N LYS A 158 23.65 -0.74 16.53
CA LYS A 158 24.68 -0.96 17.56
C LYS A 158 26.06 -1.07 16.91
N VAL A 159 26.97 -0.14 17.25
CA VAL A 159 28.33 -0.09 16.70
C VAL A 159 29.35 -0.36 17.81
N PHE A 160 30.16 -1.41 17.62
CA PHE A 160 31.32 -1.68 18.46
C PHE A 160 32.56 -0.98 17.87
N THR A 161 33.15 -0.06 18.60
CA THR A 161 34.31 0.72 18.13
C THR A 161 35.23 1.12 19.28
N SER A 162 36.51 1.35 18.98
CA SER A 162 37.49 1.97 19.88
C SER A 162 37.57 3.49 19.74
N SER A 163 36.81 4.07 18.81
CA SER A 163 36.70 5.52 18.60
C SER A 163 35.64 6.16 19.50
N LYS A 164 35.82 7.44 19.82
CA LYS A 164 34.87 8.23 20.59
C LYS A 164 33.66 8.56 19.72
N ILE A 165 32.50 7.98 20.07
CA ILE A 165 31.19 8.24 19.45
C ILE A 165 30.23 9.01 20.37
N HIS A 166 30.40 8.88 21.68
CA HIS A 166 29.66 9.64 22.68
C HIS A 166 30.29 11.01 22.92
N LYS A 167 29.46 12.04 23.19
CA LYS A 167 29.92 13.29 23.80
C LYS A 167 30.36 13.05 25.26
N PRO A 168 31.32 13.83 25.78
CA PRO A 168 31.69 13.76 27.19
C PRO A 168 30.56 14.29 28.07
N GLU A 169 29.95 13.42 28.88
CA GLU A 169 28.98 13.84 29.90
C GLU A 169 29.67 14.61 31.03
N ILE A 170 29.12 15.76 31.42
CA ILE A 170 29.59 16.53 32.58
C ILE A 170 28.98 15.93 33.84
N CYS A 171 29.79 15.72 34.89
CA CYS A 171 29.29 15.21 36.17
C CYS A 171 28.32 16.20 36.85
N GLN A 172 27.00 16.01 36.70
CA GLN A 172 25.98 16.84 37.35
C GLN A 172 25.71 16.42 38.80
N GLN A 173 25.55 17.39 39.71
CA GLN A 173 25.05 17.18 41.06
C GLN A 173 23.64 17.76 41.21
N TYR A 174 22.61 16.94 40.94
CA TYR A 174 21.21 17.31 41.18
C TYR A 174 20.61 16.58 42.39
N PRO A 175 20.25 17.30 43.47
CA PRO A 175 19.40 16.76 44.52
C PRO A 175 17.94 16.74 44.05
N GLY A 176 17.45 15.58 43.59
CA GLY A 176 16.02 15.34 43.35
C GLY A 176 15.20 15.39 44.64
N PRO A 177 13.88 15.67 44.55
CA PRO A 177 12.95 14.58 44.24
C PRO A 177 12.04 14.85 43.04
N LEU A 178 11.74 13.78 42.30
CA LEU A 178 10.70 13.76 41.27
C LEU A 178 9.32 13.60 41.94
N MET A 179 8.30 14.31 41.45
CA MET A 179 6.92 14.16 41.94
C MET A 179 6.11 13.24 41.02
N GLU A 180 5.71 12.10 41.56
CA GLU A 180 4.94 11.06 40.89
C GLU A 180 3.49 11.52 40.63
N ARG A 181 2.91 11.17 39.46
CA ARG A 181 1.51 11.48 39.14
C ARG A 181 0.77 10.26 38.61
N SER A 182 -0.12 9.73 39.45
CA SER A 182 -0.83 8.47 39.25
C SER A 182 -1.81 8.51 38.08
N TYR A 183 -1.88 7.40 37.33
CA TYR A 183 -3.05 7.11 36.50
C TYR A 183 -4.27 6.78 37.37
N SER A 184 -5.44 7.23 36.92
CA SER A 184 -6.74 6.78 37.43
C SER A 184 -7.72 6.77 36.27
N GLY A 185 -8.52 5.71 36.16
CA GLY A 185 -9.55 5.57 35.14
C GLY A 185 -10.66 4.65 35.62
N SER A 186 -11.84 4.77 35.03
CA SER A 186 -12.96 3.85 35.28
C SER A 186 -13.95 3.84 34.11
N ILE A 187 -14.56 2.68 33.92
CA ILE A 187 -15.58 2.35 32.92
C ILE A 187 -16.95 2.22 33.63
N PRO A 188 -18.06 2.62 33.00
CA PRO A 188 -19.39 2.04 33.21
C PRO A 188 -19.82 1.20 31.99
N ALA A 189 -20.68 0.18 32.18
CA ALA A 189 -20.96 -0.85 31.16
C ALA A 189 -22.42 -1.36 31.15
N LEU A 190 -22.82 -1.97 30.01
CA LEU A 190 -24.09 -2.72 29.75
C LEU A 190 -25.39 -1.85 29.75
N SER A 191 -26.54 -2.20 29.15
CA SER A 191 -27.09 -3.38 28.41
C SER A 191 -28.49 -3.00 27.81
N LEU A 192 -29.16 -3.65 26.84
CA LEU A 192 -28.95 -4.78 25.88
C LEU A 192 -30.16 -4.87 24.90
N LEU A 193 -29.99 -5.44 23.68
CA LEU A 193 -31.02 -5.96 22.72
C LEU A 193 -32.01 -4.90 22.11
N GLU A 194 -32.63 -5.02 20.92
CA GLU A 194 -32.76 -5.99 19.78
C GLU A 194 -33.15 -5.13 18.51
N ASP A 195 -33.40 -5.52 17.23
CA ASP A 195 -33.72 -6.78 16.50
C ASP A 195 -33.29 -6.72 14.97
N PHE A 196 -34.12 -7.15 13.99
CA PHE A 196 -33.89 -7.22 12.50
C PHE A 196 -34.40 -5.96 11.70
N GLU A 197 -34.32 -5.77 10.36
CA GLU A 197 -34.25 -6.63 9.13
C GLU A 197 -33.67 -5.87 7.86
N ASP A 198 -33.79 -6.45 6.64
CA ASP A 198 -33.20 -6.10 5.30
C ASP A 198 -33.71 -4.79 4.60
N GLU A 199 -33.37 -4.35 3.35
CA GLU A 199 -32.89 -4.98 2.08
C GLU A 199 -32.12 -3.98 1.13
N LEU A 200 -31.78 -4.39 -0.10
CA LEU A 200 -30.91 -3.71 -1.11
C LEU A 200 -31.62 -2.74 -2.11
N LEU A 201 -30.81 -2.00 -2.90
CA LEU A 201 -30.89 -1.80 -4.38
C LEU A 201 -29.73 -0.84 -4.80
N GLU A 202 -28.89 -1.00 -5.85
CA GLU A 202 -29.03 -1.47 -7.26
C GLU A 202 -29.91 -0.56 -8.16
N HIS A 203 -29.63 -0.32 -9.46
CA HIS A 203 -28.74 -0.99 -10.46
C HIS A 203 -28.01 0.03 -11.39
N VAL A 204 -27.16 -0.50 -12.29
CA VAL A 204 -26.71 0.12 -13.57
C VAL A 204 -27.50 -0.56 -14.75
N LEU A 205 -27.34 -0.29 -16.05
CA LEU A 205 -26.17 -0.65 -16.89
C LEU A 205 -26.12 0.26 -18.16
N ASP A 206 -26.61 -0.02 -19.39
CA ASP A 206 -26.84 -1.26 -20.19
C ASP A 206 -26.98 -0.79 -21.71
N GLY A 207 -26.56 -1.56 -22.74
CA GLY A 207 -26.95 -1.44 -24.17
C GLY A 207 -26.93 -2.79 -24.95
N SER A 208 -27.63 -3.05 -26.09
CA SER A 208 -27.39 -4.26 -26.95
C SER A 208 -27.31 -4.13 -28.50
N ALA A 209 -27.34 -5.25 -29.23
CA ALA A 209 -27.33 -5.45 -30.69
C ALA A 209 -26.74 -6.84 -30.93
N VAL A 210 -27.47 -7.73 -31.63
CA VAL A 210 -27.33 -9.20 -31.67
C VAL A 210 -28.12 -9.88 -30.55
N GLU A 211 -29.14 -10.64 -30.96
CA GLU A 211 -29.92 -11.52 -30.07
C GLU A 211 -29.23 -12.88 -29.89
N THR A 212 -28.15 -12.90 -29.12
CA THR A 212 -28.01 -14.00 -28.15
C THR A 212 -28.95 -13.71 -27.00
N THR A 213 -29.73 -14.68 -26.55
CA THR A 213 -30.51 -14.50 -25.31
C THR A 213 -29.54 -14.45 -24.14
N ARG A 214 -29.23 -13.24 -23.69
CA ARG A 214 -28.34 -12.94 -22.55
C ARG A 214 -28.70 -13.81 -21.34
N LYS A 215 -27.71 -14.48 -20.75
CA LYS A 215 -27.85 -15.42 -19.61
C LYS A 215 -26.70 -15.35 -18.60
N TYR A 216 -25.51 -14.91 -18.99
CA TYR A 216 -24.32 -14.93 -18.15
C TYR A 216 -24.01 -13.55 -17.58
N PHE A 217 -24.60 -13.26 -16.42
CA PHE A 217 -24.48 -12.02 -15.67
C PHE A 217 -23.75 -12.24 -14.33
N PRO A 218 -22.43 -12.47 -14.32
CA PRO A 218 -21.67 -12.59 -13.08
C PRO A 218 -21.32 -11.21 -12.49
N GLU A 219 -20.98 -11.17 -11.20
CA GLU A 219 -20.29 -10.02 -10.59
C GLU A 219 -18.76 -10.09 -10.79
N THR A 220 -18.21 -11.31 -10.77
CA THR A 220 -16.79 -11.63 -10.98
C THR A 220 -16.66 -12.47 -12.24
N TRP A 221 -15.92 -11.97 -13.24
CA TRP A 221 -15.77 -12.60 -14.55
C TRP A 221 -14.52 -13.49 -14.64
N ILE A 222 -13.38 -13.01 -14.16
CA ILE A 222 -12.10 -13.75 -14.21
C ILE A 222 -11.61 -13.94 -12.77
N TRP A 223 -11.21 -15.16 -12.44
CA TRP A 223 -10.57 -15.53 -11.18
C TRP A 223 -9.63 -16.72 -11.40
N GLU A 224 -8.49 -16.46 -12.05
CA GLU A 224 -7.66 -17.50 -12.67
C GLU A 224 -6.18 -17.41 -12.26
N LEU A 225 -5.48 -18.55 -12.29
CA LEU A 225 -4.03 -18.62 -12.09
C LEU A 225 -3.32 -18.94 -13.41
N LEU A 226 -2.47 -18.03 -13.87
CA LEU A 226 -1.76 -18.12 -15.15
C LEU A 226 -0.24 -18.08 -14.90
N PRO A 227 0.53 -19.14 -15.26
CA PRO A 227 1.98 -19.08 -15.24
C PRO A 227 2.50 -18.32 -16.47
N ALA A 228 3.53 -17.50 -16.27
CA ALA A 228 4.25 -16.82 -17.33
C ALA A 228 5.34 -17.72 -17.94
N ASP A 229 5.61 -17.55 -19.23
CA ASP A 229 6.62 -18.30 -19.97
C ASP A 229 8.07 -17.87 -19.62
N SER A 230 9.04 -18.42 -20.37
CA SER A 230 10.46 -18.11 -20.23
C SER A 230 10.85 -16.69 -20.67
N GLU A 231 9.97 -15.96 -21.35
CA GLU A 231 10.15 -14.55 -21.72
C GLU A 231 9.37 -13.61 -20.77
N GLY A 232 8.56 -14.16 -19.87
CA GLY A 232 7.70 -13.42 -18.93
C GLY A 232 6.35 -13.03 -19.52
N ASN A 233 5.95 -13.60 -20.66
CA ASN A 233 4.66 -13.35 -21.29
C ASN A 233 3.63 -14.42 -20.90
N ALA A 234 2.34 -14.06 -20.93
CA ALA A 234 1.23 -15.00 -20.93
C ALA A 234 0.01 -14.37 -21.63
N ALA A 235 -0.93 -15.20 -22.06
CA ALA A 235 -2.21 -14.72 -22.59
C ALA A 235 -3.34 -15.70 -22.27
N LEU A 236 -4.54 -15.16 -22.08
CA LEU A 236 -5.77 -15.90 -21.81
C LEU A 236 -6.87 -15.40 -22.75
N GLU A 237 -7.43 -16.30 -23.56
CA GLU A 237 -8.63 -16.00 -24.35
C GLU A 237 -9.87 -16.21 -23.49
N VAL A 238 -10.75 -15.22 -23.43
CA VAL A 238 -11.94 -15.19 -22.56
C VAL A 238 -13.15 -14.62 -23.31
N THR A 239 -14.32 -15.20 -23.08
CA THR A 239 -15.59 -14.65 -23.57
C THR A 239 -16.05 -13.50 -22.66
N ILE A 240 -16.38 -12.36 -23.24
CA ILE A 240 -16.96 -11.20 -22.54
C ILE A 240 -18.36 -11.59 -22.01
N PRO A 241 -18.71 -11.33 -20.74
CA PRO A 241 -20.04 -11.66 -20.20
C PRO A 241 -21.17 -10.86 -20.84
N ASP A 242 -22.42 -11.26 -20.53
CA ASP A 242 -23.63 -10.63 -21.06
C ASP A 242 -23.98 -9.28 -20.39
N THR A 243 -23.29 -8.92 -19.30
CA THR A 243 -23.43 -7.63 -18.58
C THR A 243 -22.77 -6.49 -19.36
N ILE A 244 -23.52 -5.44 -19.72
CA ILE A 244 -23.01 -4.29 -20.48
C ILE A 244 -22.48 -3.21 -19.54
N THR A 245 -21.30 -3.52 -19.01
CA THR A 245 -20.57 -2.76 -18.00
C THR A 245 -19.15 -2.40 -18.46
N GLU A 246 -18.42 -1.66 -17.62
CA GLU A 246 -16.97 -1.53 -17.72
C GLU A 246 -16.30 -2.55 -16.77
N TRP A 247 -15.84 -3.68 -17.30
CA TRP A 247 -15.09 -4.68 -16.56
C TRP A 247 -13.74 -4.12 -16.11
N LYS A 248 -13.42 -4.24 -14.82
CA LYS A 248 -12.17 -3.80 -14.21
C LYS A 248 -11.32 -5.01 -13.87
N ALA A 249 -10.11 -5.06 -14.41
CA ALA A 249 -9.21 -6.21 -14.26
C ALA A 249 -7.83 -5.79 -13.75
N ASN A 250 -7.28 -6.54 -12.79
CA ASN A 250 -5.90 -6.41 -12.36
C ASN A 250 -5.31 -7.79 -12.01
N ALA A 251 -3.98 -7.82 -11.87
CA ALA A 251 -3.23 -9.03 -11.62
C ALA A 251 -2.13 -8.80 -10.60
N PHE A 252 -1.81 -9.82 -9.81
CA PHE A 252 -0.55 -9.86 -9.05
C PHE A 252 0.25 -11.11 -9.44
N CYS A 253 1.57 -11.00 -9.38
CA CYS A 253 2.49 -12.05 -9.78
C CYS A 253 3.55 -12.30 -8.72
N THR A 254 3.97 -13.55 -8.56
CA THR A 254 5.08 -13.97 -7.71
C THR A 254 6.14 -14.69 -8.52
N SER A 255 7.39 -14.27 -8.35
CA SER A 255 8.59 -14.92 -8.89
C SER A 255 9.54 -15.25 -7.73
N ALA A 256 10.32 -16.32 -7.87
CA ALA A 256 11.39 -16.64 -6.92
C ALA A 256 12.54 -15.62 -6.99
N ASP A 257 12.85 -15.11 -8.19
CA ASP A 257 14.01 -14.24 -8.43
C ASP A 257 13.67 -12.76 -8.27
N THR A 258 12.49 -12.33 -8.74
CA THR A 258 12.06 -10.92 -8.71
C THR A 258 10.97 -10.62 -7.69
N GLY A 259 10.51 -11.61 -6.93
CA GLY A 259 9.53 -11.43 -5.86
C GLY A 259 8.12 -11.08 -6.34
N PHE A 260 7.43 -10.28 -5.51
CA PHE A 260 6.04 -9.87 -5.74
C PHE A 260 5.93 -8.68 -6.72
N GLY A 261 4.89 -8.69 -7.53
CA GLY A 261 4.52 -7.61 -8.45
C GLY A 261 3.01 -7.46 -8.58
N LEU A 262 2.54 -6.24 -8.90
CA LEU A 262 1.13 -5.89 -9.04
C LEU A 262 0.95 -5.08 -10.33
N SER A 263 -0.10 -5.37 -11.10
CA SER A 263 -0.45 -4.60 -12.28
C SER A 263 -1.28 -3.37 -11.91
N PRO A 264 -1.22 -2.28 -12.70
CA PRO A 264 -2.30 -1.31 -12.73
C PRO A 264 -3.64 -1.99 -13.07
N THR A 265 -4.75 -1.42 -12.59
CA THR A 265 -6.09 -1.84 -13.01
C THR A 265 -6.36 -1.35 -14.43
N VAL A 266 -6.63 -2.29 -15.34
CA VAL A 266 -7.05 -2.02 -16.73
C VAL A 266 -8.56 -2.19 -16.86
N SER A 267 -9.11 -1.87 -18.02
CA SER A 267 -10.56 -1.87 -18.24
C SER A 267 -10.94 -2.33 -19.63
N LEU A 268 -12.03 -3.10 -19.69
CA LEU A 268 -12.70 -3.52 -20.92
C LEU A 268 -14.16 -3.10 -20.83
N ARG A 269 -14.62 -2.31 -21.79
CA ARG A 269 -16.03 -1.95 -21.88
C ARG A 269 -16.78 -3.01 -22.69
N ALA A 270 -17.65 -3.78 -22.04
CA ALA A 270 -18.71 -4.46 -22.75
C ALA A 270 -19.67 -3.35 -23.22
N PHE A 271 -19.84 -3.16 -24.53
CA PHE A 271 -20.79 -2.17 -25.05
C PHE A 271 -21.34 -2.54 -26.43
N GLN A 272 -22.57 -2.08 -26.65
CA GLN A 272 -23.50 -2.64 -27.62
C GLN A 272 -24.66 -1.59 -27.74
N PRO A 273 -25.08 -1.08 -28.94
CA PRO A 273 -25.88 0.18 -29.04
C PRO A 273 -27.39 0.29 -28.70
N PHE A 274 -28.25 -0.74 -28.72
CA PHE A 274 -29.73 -0.68 -28.59
C PHE A 274 -30.33 -1.97 -27.99
N PHE A 275 -31.23 -1.89 -26.96
CA PHE A 275 -32.00 -3.05 -26.43
C PHE A 275 -32.98 -2.77 -25.27
N VAL A 276 -33.36 -3.83 -24.52
CA VAL A 276 -34.03 -3.86 -23.21
C VAL A 276 -33.08 -4.14 -22.01
N GLU A 277 -33.14 -3.30 -20.98
CA GLU A 277 -32.71 -3.55 -19.58
C GLU A 277 -33.95 -3.92 -18.73
N LEU A 278 -33.80 -4.74 -17.68
CA LEU A 278 -34.88 -5.13 -16.76
C LEU A 278 -34.59 -4.64 -15.33
N THR A 279 -35.45 -3.78 -14.78
CA THR A 279 -35.38 -3.39 -13.36
C THR A 279 -36.09 -4.44 -12.53
N MET A 280 -35.33 -5.29 -11.85
CA MET A 280 -35.84 -6.33 -10.94
C MET A 280 -35.63 -5.92 -9.48
N PRO A 281 -36.54 -6.26 -8.56
CA PRO A 281 -36.24 -6.23 -7.12
C PRO A 281 -35.37 -7.43 -6.73
N TYR A 282 -34.64 -7.32 -5.61
CA TYR A 282 -33.82 -8.42 -5.08
C TYR A 282 -34.67 -9.64 -4.68
N SER A 283 -35.83 -9.42 -4.05
CA SER A 283 -36.79 -10.47 -3.67
C SER A 283 -38.23 -10.15 -4.10
N VAL A 284 -39.10 -11.17 -4.11
CA VAL A 284 -40.54 -11.03 -4.37
C VAL A 284 -41.37 -11.99 -3.51
N VAL A 285 -42.50 -11.50 -2.98
CA VAL A 285 -43.41 -12.31 -2.15
C VAL A 285 -44.26 -13.24 -3.02
N ARG A 286 -44.25 -14.55 -2.69
CA ARG A 286 -45.02 -15.55 -3.45
C ARG A 286 -46.53 -15.35 -3.26
N GLY A 287 -47.21 -14.99 -4.35
CA GLY A 287 -48.66 -14.79 -4.39
C GLY A 287 -49.07 -13.32 -4.55
N GLU A 288 -48.10 -12.40 -4.49
CA GLU A 288 -48.33 -10.98 -4.75
C GLU A 288 -47.98 -10.58 -6.18
N SER A 289 -48.51 -9.44 -6.62
CA SER A 289 -48.28 -8.88 -7.95
C SER A 289 -47.30 -7.71 -7.88
N PHE A 290 -46.11 -7.87 -8.48
CA PHE A 290 -45.09 -6.82 -8.55
C PHE A 290 -44.97 -6.22 -9.96
N PRO A 291 -44.65 -4.91 -10.09
CA PRO A 291 -44.50 -4.26 -11.39
C PRO A 291 -43.07 -4.41 -11.95
N LEU A 292 -42.81 -5.49 -12.70
CA LEU A 292 -41.58 -5.61 -13.49
C LEU A 292 -41.50 -4.49 -14.54
N LYS A 293 -40.38 -3.77 -14.58
CA LYS A 293 -40.14 -2.70 -15.57
C LYS A 293 -39.06 -3.13 -16.56
N ALA A 294 -39.33 -2.83 -17.84
CA ALA A 294 -38.40 -3.04 -18.94
C ALA A 294 -38.11 -1.70 -19.62
N THR A 295 -36.84 -1.28 -19.64
CA THR A 295 -36.42 0.00 -20.20
C THR A 295 -35.71 -0.22 -21.52
N VAL A 296 -36.14 0.44 -22.59
CA VAL A 296 -35.57 0.26 -23.93
C VAL A 296 -34.63 1.42 -24.28
N PHE A 297 -33.33 1.14 -24.37
CA PHE A 297 -32.29 2.10 -24.71
C PHE A 297 -31.90 2.04 -26.18
N SER A 298 -31.54 3.18 -26.78
CA SER A 298 -30.98 3.26 -28.15
C SER A 298 -29.96 4.39 -28.28
N TYR A 299 -28.71 4.02 -28.51
CA TYR A 299 -27.59 4.88 -28.89
C TYR A 299 -27.33 4.85 -30.41
N LEU A 300 -28.17 4.17 -31.19
CA LEU A 300 -28.10 4.17 -32.65
C LEU A 300 -28.57 5.54 -33.21
N PRO A 301 -27.92 6.09 -34.24
CA PRO A 301 -28.29 7.38 -34.83
C PRO A 301 -29.56 7.33 -35.69
N ALA A 302 -30.12 6.13 -35.93
CA ALA A 302 -31.34 5.92 -36.70
C ALA A 302 -32.55 5.75 -35.77
N CYS A 303 -33.68 6.35 -36.14
CA CYS A 303 -34.94 6.16 -35.41
C CYS A 303 -35.49 4.75 -35.67
N LEU A 304 -35.84 4.02 -34.60
CA LEU A 304 -36.34 2.65 -34.64
C LEU A 304 -37.76 2.57 -34.08
N ARG A 305 -38.63 1.78 -34.72
CA ARG A 305 -39.94 1.43 -34.18
C ARG A 305 -39.83 0.10 -33.42
N VAL A 306 -39.84 0.19 -32.09
CA VAL A 306 -39.92 -0.98 -31.21
C VAL A 306 -41.40 -1.37 -31.03
N SER A 307 -41.68 -2.66 -30.91
CA SER A 307 -43.02 -3.21 -30.66
C SER A 307 -42.96 -4.30 -29.60
N ASN A 308 -43.86 -4.24 -28.62
CA ASN A 308 -44.15 -5.37 -27.75
C ASN A 308 -45.05 -6.37 -28.50
N SER A 309 -44.96 -7.66 -28.17
CA SER A 309 -45.66 -8.78 -28.82
C SER A 309 -46.62 -9.49 -27.87
#